data_AF-A0A6V8PCE0-F1
#
_entry.id   AF-A0A6V8PCE0-F1
#
_cell.length_a   1.000
_cell.length_b   1.000
_cell.length_c   1.000
_cell.angle_alpha   90.00
_cell.angle_beta   90.00
_cell.angle_gamma   90.00
#
_symmetry.space_group_name_H-M   'P 1'
#
loop_
_entity.id
_entity.type
_entity.pdbx_description
1 polymer ?
#
loop_
_entity_poly.entity_id
_entity_poly.type
_entity_poly.pdbx_seq_one_letter_code
_entity_poly.pdbx_strand_id
1 'polypeptide(L)'
;ATLKSLKRKINAFLSSVRPAQLYHKYAGERWVATLESSIVSELRDRDMLPAIYFKFSRKGCDLAAFRLSNQLSLPPSDFPNPNKRRADKRIKGRGRKWTTGSVSLITDEEQKSIEVFTDYFAAGLTSEELKLDQTKNIFSWAKKGIGVHHAGLIPALKECVERLFNQGLLKIVFATETLALGINMPARTTVISSFAKYTSTGQHRPLTATEYIQVTGRAGRRGIDEIGYALIPFEIWTPLAQVVEIATGEPEPITSNFRFSYNTILNLIQNHGYQNTLPYLKKSFAYFLARQHHLNLAYFDLAFYGIVAILEEFGYLENKSLTEKGFSLRQLHGNNELLLAEIVEAGLLDELSPGEIGAIVSALVYDSDKRDGLEQQPPARLRHRARIEIERIFRAIQRRERRIGPITAGPNFRSAGSIYLWSQGLDFG
;
A
#
# COMPACT_ATOMS: atom_id res chain seq x y z
N ALA A 1 13.27 -24.12 -23.18
CA ALA A 1 13.92 -23.10 -24.04
C ALA A 1 14.52 -22.03 -23.14
N THR A 2 15.82 -21.76 -23.23
CA THR A 2 16.51 -20.80 -22.33
C THR A 2 15.91 -19.40 -22.44
N LEU A 3 15.80 -18.69 -21.30
CA LEU A 3 15.29 -17.31 -21.20
C LEU A 3 15.91 -16.37 -22.25
N LYS A 4 17.19 -16.61 -22.57
CA LYS A 4 17.99 -15.92 -23.60
C LYS A 4 17.43 -16.10 -25.02
N SER A 5 16.92 -17.29 -25.35
CA SER A 5 16.24 -17.56 -26.62
C SER A 5 14.89 -16.87 -26.70
N LEU A 6 14.15 -16.76 -25.59
CA LEU A 6 12.88 -16.05 -25.54
C LEU A 6 13.11 -14.55 -25.71
N LYS A 7 14.06 -13.95 -24.97
CA LYS A 7 14.49 -12.55 -25.14
C LYS A 7 14.85 -12.25 -26.60
N ARG A 8 15.64 -13.12 -27.26
CA ARG A 8 16.00 -12.96 -28.67
C ARG A 8 14.79 -12.98 -29.61
N LYS A 9 13.87 -13.94 -29.43
CA LYS A 9 12.66 -14.05 -30.26
C LYS A 9 11.73 -12.85 -30.07
N ILE A 10 11.57 -12.38 -28.83
CA ILE A 10 10.74 -11.22 -28.53
C ILE A 10 11.40 -9.94 -29.07
N ASN A 11 12.71 -9.73 -28.88
CA ASN A 11 13.40 -8.57 -29.44
C ASN A 11 13.34 -8.54 -30.98
N ALA A 12 13.48 -9.70 -31.63
CA ALA A 12 13.29 -9.82 -33.08
C ALA A 12 11.85 -9.45 -33.49
N PHE A 13 10.84 -9.97 -32.78
CA PHE A 13 9.44 -9.61 -33.00
C PHE A 13 9.18 -8.10 -32.80
N LEU A 14 9.65 -7.53 -31.69
CA LEU A 14 9.50 -6.10 -31.38
C LEU A 14 10.19 -5.21 -32.42
N SER A 15 11.36 -5.61 -32.91
CA SER A 15 12.05 -4.90 -34.00
C SER A 15 11.32 -4.98 -35.35
N SER A 16 10.49 -6.02 -35.56
CA SER A 16 9.66 -6.18 -36.77
C SER A 16 8.33 -5.42 -36.70
N VAL A 17 7.89 -5.03 -35.51
CA VAL A 17 6.63 -4.31 -35.28
C VAL A 17 6.93 -2.83 -35.11
N ARG A 18 6.61 -1.99 -36.11
CA ARG A 18 6.70 -0.53 -35.94
C ARG A 18 5.61 -0.07 -34.97
N PRO A 19 5.92 0.55 -33.82
CA PRO A 19 4.91 0.99 -32.85
C PRO A 19 3.84 1.89 -33.50
N ALA A 20 4.27 2.76 -34.42
CA ALA A 20 3.38 3.65 -35.18
C ALA A 20 2.32 2.90 -36.03
N GLN A 21 2.61 1.69 -36.52
CA GLN A 21 1.65 0.92 -37.34
C GLN A 21 0.51 0.30 -36.51
N LEU A 22 0.78 -0.08 -35.25
CA LEU A 22 -0.27 -0.48 -34.31
C LEU A 22 -1.14 0.71 -33.89
N TYR A 23 -0.52 1.87 -33.63
CA TYR A 23 -1.25 3.09 -33.30
C TYR A 23 -2.16 3.56 -34.45
N HIS A 24 -1.68 3.56 -35.69
CA HIS A 24 -2.48 4.00 -36.84
C HIS A 24 -3.61 3.04 -37.23
N LYS A 25 -3.44 1.71 -37.05
CA LYS A 25 -4.46 0.72 -37.42
C LYS A 25 -5.74 0.82 -36.57
N TYR A 26 -5.62 1.33 -35.35
CA TYR A 26 -6.73 1.44 -34.39
C TYR A 26 -7.02 2.89 -33.95
N ALA A 27 -6.44 3.89 -34.62
CA ALA A 27 -6.63 5.31 -34.33
C ALA A 27 -8.08 5.80 -34.53
N GLY A 28 -8.95 5.00 -35.18
CA GLY A 28 -10.37 5.28 -35.39
C GLY A 28 -11.33 4.45 -34.53
N GLU A 29 -10.84 3.43 -33.82
CA GLU A 29 -11.70 2.60 -32.96
C GLU A 29 -11.73 3.19 -31.55
N ARG A 30 -12.92 3.36 -31.00
CA ARG A 30 -13.12 3.83 -29.63
C ARG A 30 -12.63 2.73 -28.69
N TRP A 31 -11.37 2.81 -28.28
CA TRP A 31 -10.75 1.84 -27.39
C TRP A 31 -11.54 1.72 -26.09
N VAL A 32 -12.08 0.52 -25.85
CA VAL A 32 -12.71 0.16 -24.59
C VAL A 32 -11.64 -0.56 -23.78
N ALA A 33 -11.29 -0.02 -22.61
CA ALA A 33 -10.40 -0.71 -21.69
C ALA A 33 -10.90 -2.14 -21.45
N THR A 34 -10.01 -3.12 -21.40
CA THR A 34 -10.41 -4.51 -21.14
C THR A 34 -11.11 -4.57 -19.80
N LEU A 35 -12.40 -4.92 -19.82
CA LEU A 35 -13.21 -5.02 -18.62
C LEU A 35 -12.74 -6.19 -17.77
N GLU A 36 -12.75 -6.02 -16.45
CA GLU A 36 -12.41 -7.09 -15.51
C GLU A 36 -13.30 -8.31 -15.73
N SER A 37 -14.59 -8.10 -16.03
CA SER A 37 -15.56 -9.16 -16.34
C SER A 37 -15.17 -10.00 -17.55
N SER A 38 -14.64 -9.39 -18.62
CA SER A 38 -14.19 -10.12 -19.81
C SER A 38 -13.00 -11.02 -19.50
N ILE A 39 -12.04 -10.53 -18.71
CA ILE A 39 -10.87 -11.31 -18.30
C ILE A 39 -11.32 -12.48 -17.42
N VAL A 40 -12.16 -12.21 -16.41
CA VAL A 40 -12.64 -13.26 -15.50
C VAL A 40 -13.45 -14.32 -16.23
N SER A 41 -14.27 -13.95 -17.22
CA SER A 41 -14.99 -14.92 -18.06
C SER A 41 -14.02 -15.83 -18.83
N GLU A 42 -13.02 -15.26 -19.49
CA GLU A 42 -12.01 -16.05 -20.21
C GLU A 42 -11.21 -16.96 -19.28
N LEU A 43 -10.87 -16.49 -18.07
CA LEU A 43 -10.21 -17.34 -17.08
C LEU A 43 -11.10 -18.51 -16.67
N ARG A 44 -12.39 -18.29 -16.45
CA ARG A 44 -13.33 -19.35 -16.10
C ARG A 44 -13.47 -20.36 -17.24
N ASP A 45 -13.70 -19.88 -18.45
CA ASP A 45 -13.99 -20.71 -19.62
C ASP A 45 -12.76 -21.56 -20.04
N ARG A 46 -11.56 -21.17 -19.58
CA ARG A 46 -10.29 -21.89 -19.79
C ARG A 46 -9.82 -22.69 -18.56
N ASP A 47 -10.64 -22.83 -17.53
CA ASP A 47 -10.29 -23.50 -16.27
C ASP A 47 -9.03 -22.90 -15.61
N MET A 48 -8.90 -21.58 -15.62
CA MET A 48 -7.75 -20.86 -15.06
C MET A 48 -8.05 -20.24 -13.68
N LEU A 49 -9.20 -20.57 -13.08
CA LEU A 49 -9.56 -20.15 -11.73
C LEU A 49 -9.08 -21.18 -10.68
N PRO A 50 -8.86 -20.80 -9.41
CA PRO A 50 -9.02 -19.46 -8.85
C PRO A 50 -7.87 -18.52 -9.27
N ALA A 51 -8.15 -17.22 -9.29
CA ALA A 51 -7.20 -16.20 -9.70
C ALA A 51 -7.07 -15.05 -8.67
N ILE A 52 -5.87 -14.48 -8.59
CA ILE A 52 -5.62 -13.22 -7.88
C ILE A 52 -5.40 -12.12 -8.91
N TYR A 53 -6.22 -11.08 -8.86
CA TYR A 53 -6.19 -9.93 -9.75
C TYR A 53 -5.56 -8.75 -9.02
N PHE A 54 -4.27 -8.51 -9.25
CA PHE A 54 -3.53 -7.44 -8.61
C PHE A 54 -3.89 -6.08 -9.20
N LYS A 55 -4.42 -5.18 -8.36
CA LYS A 55 -4.65 -3.76 -8.66
C LYS A 55 -3.94 -2.89 -7.62
N PHE A 56 -3.10 -1.95 -8.06
CA PHE A 56 -2.24 -1.15 -7.18
C PHE A 56 -2.96 0.02 -6.46
N SER A 57 -4.27 -0.11 -6.22
CA SER A 57 -5.08 0.88 -5.51
C SER A 57 -6.20 0.21 -4.72
N ARG A 58 -6.38 0.61 -3.46
CA ARG A 58 -7.44 0.10 -2.56
C ARG A 58 -8.82 0.33 -3.17
N LYS A 59 -9.14 1.61 -3.46
CA LYS A 59 -10.35 2.02 -4.20
C LYS A 59 -10.50 1.29 -5.54
N GLY A 60 -9.37 1.00 -6.21
CA GLY A 60 -9.37 0.24 -7.45
C GLY A 60 -9.82 -1.21 -7.28
N CYS A 61 -9.44 -1.87 -6.19
CA CYS A 61 -9.87 -3.23 -5.86
C CYS A 61 -11.38 -3.26 -5.53
N ASP A 62 -11.84 -2.37 -4.65
CA ASP A 62 -13.26 -2.26 -4.29
C ASP A 62 -14.14 -2.00 -5.52
N LEU A 63 -13.71 -1.05 -6.38
CA LEU A 63 -14.44 -0.72 -7.59
C LEU A 63 -14.46 -1.88 -8.60
N ALA A 64 -13.39 -2.66 -8.68
CA ALA A 64 -13.34 -3.84 -9.54
C ALA A 64 -14.28 -4.96 -9.04
N ALA A 65 -14.31 -5.20 -7.73
CA ALA A 65 -15.24 -6.14 -7.11
C ALA A 65 -16.70 -5.68 -7.30
N PHE A 66 -16.99 -4.40 -7.05
CA PHE A 66 -18.31 -3.81 -7.28
C PHE A 66 -18.75 -3.91 -8.74
N ARG A 67 -17.86 -3.59 -9.69
CA ARG A 67 -18.14 -3.72 -11.13
C ARG A 67 -18.40 -5.17 -11.49
N LEU A 68 -17.54 -6.09 -11.07
CA LEU A 68 -17.73 -7.50 -11.38
C LEU A 68 -19.02 -8.05 -10.74
N SER A 69 -19.37 -7.61 -9.53
CA SER A 69 -20.59 -8.04 -8.84
C SER A 69 -21.87 -7.52 -9.49
N ASN A 70 -21.82 -6.36 -10.17
CA ASN A 70 -22.99 -5.68 -10.76
C ASN A 70 -23.06 -5.80 -12.29
N GLN A 71 -21.95 -6.05 -12.98
CA GLN A 71 -21.87 -6.22 -14.44
C GLN A 71 -22.17 -7.65 -14.91
N LEU A 72 -23.05 -8.34 -14.19
CA LEU A 72 -23.98 -9.29 -14.79
C LEU A 72 -25.11 -8.57 -15.55
N SER A 73 -25.26 -7.24 -15.38
CA SER A 73 -26.22 -6.41 -16.13
C SER A 73 -25.84 -4.92 -16.16
N LEU A 74 -24.83 -4.44 -16.91
CA LEU A 74 -24.78 -3.01 -17.32
C LEU A 74 -24.13 -2.80 -18.70
N PRO A 75 -24.75 -2.03 -19.62
CA PRO A 75 -24.18 -1.71 -20.93
C PRO A 75 -23.10 -0.60 -20.87
N PRO A 76 -22.24 -0.47 -21.89
CA PRO A 76 -21.01 0.33 -21.85
C PRO A 76 -21.21 1.81 -22.20
N SER A 77 -22.14 2.52 -21.53
CA SER A 77 -22.35 3.96 -21.76
C SER A 77 -21.84 4.90 -20.68
N ASP A 78 -21.49 4.44 -19.48
CA ASP A 78 -21.19 5.34 -18.34
C ASP A 78 -19.73 5.32 -17.88
N PHE A 79 -18.79 5.49 -18.82
CA PHE A 79 -17.43 5.89 -18.45
C PHE A 79 -17.31 7.42 -18.52
N PRO A 80 -17.06 8.13 -17.41
CA PRO A 80 -16.71 9.54 -17.46
C PRO A 80 -15.35 9.67 -18.14
N ASN A 81 -15.34 10.28 -19.32
CA ASN A 81 -14.12 10.77 -19.94
C ASN A 81 -13.69 12.02 -19.17
N PRO A 82 -12.50 12.04 -18.53
CA PRO A 82 -12.05 13.20 -17.76
C PRO A 82 -11.84 14.48 -18.59
N ASN A 83 -11.96 14.42 -19.93
CA ASN A 83 -11.66 15.53 -20.83
C ASN A 83 -12.74 15.89 -21.88
N LYS A 84 -14.02 15.52 -21.74
CA LYS A 84 -15.05 15.94 -22.74
C LYS A 84 -16.03 17.00 -22.24
N ARG A 85 -15.75 18.27 -22.62
CA ARG A 85 -16.77 19.29 -22.87
C ARG A 85 -17.58 18.90 -24.13
N ARG A 86 -18.90 18.86 -23.98
CA ARG A 86 -20.01 18.91 -24.97
C ARG A 86 -19.91 18.15 -26.31
N ALA A 87 -21.01 17.40 -26.54
CA ALA A 87 -21.67 17.06 -27.80
C ALA A 87 -20.89 16.28 -28.86
N ASP A 88 -21.34 15.06 -29.19
CA ASP A 88 -21.98 14.88 -30.49
C ASP A 88 -22.90 13.65 -30.56
N LYS A 89 -23.97 13.80 -31.35
CA LYS A 89 -24.95 12.78 -31.72
C LYS A 89 -24.39 11.93 -32.88
N ARG A 90 -24.87 10.68 -32.96
CA ARG A 90 -24.67 9.67 -34.04
C ARG A 90 -23.30 9.02 -34.12
N ILE A 91 -23.23 7.76 -33.70
CA ILE A 91 -22.39 6.74 -34.34
C ILE A 91 -23.24 5.48 -34.52
N LYS A 92 -23.69 5.22 -35.75
CA LYS A 92 -24.16 3.91 -36.21
C LYS A 92 -22.92 3.12 -36.65
N GLY A 93 -22.35 2.33 -35.75
CA GLY A 93 -21.27 1.39 -36.06
C GLY A 93 -21.70 0.00 -35.61
N ARG A 94 -21.59 -1.00 -36.51
CA ARG A 94 -21.82 -2.42 -36.20
C ARG A 94 -20.75 -2.92 -35.23
N GLY A 95 -20.88 -2.62 -33.94
CA GLY A 95 -20.10 -3.25 -32.88
C GLY A 95 -20.63 -4.67 -32.67
N ARG A 96 -19.74 -5.67 -32.65
CA ARG A 96 -20.06 -7.00 -32.10
C ARG A 96 -20.67 -6.80 -30.72
N LYS A 97 -21.94 -7.17 -30.56
CA LYS A 97 -22.57 -7.28 -29.23
C LYS A 97 -21.82 -8.38 -28.48
N TRP A 98 -20.94 -7.99 -27.56
CA TRP A 98 -20.50 -8.89 -26.51
C TRP A 98 -21.71 -9.12 -25.61
N THR A 99 -22.40 -10.24 -25.80
CA THR A 99 -23.46 -10.69 -24.89
C THR A 99 -22.77 -11.16 -23.62
N THR A 100 -22.58 -10.26 -22.66
CA THR A 100 -22.20 -10.62 -21.29
C THR A 100 -23.41 -11.28 -20.65
N GLY A 101 -23.57 -12.59 -20.81
CA GLY A 101 -24.40 -13.34 -19.88
C GLY A 101 -23.83 -13.11 -18.48
N SER A 102 -24.66 -12.82 -17.49
CA SER A 102 -25.13 -13.90 -16.62
C SER A 102 -24.11 -14.87 -15.96
N VAL A 103 -22.79 -14.68 -16.04
CA VAL A 103 -21.78 -15.63 -15.55
C VAL A 103 -21.73 -15.71 -14.02
N SER A 104 -22.39 -16.72 -13.43
CA SER A 104 -22.08 -17.15 -12.06
C SER A 104 -20.67 -17.76 -12.02
N LEU A 105 -19.90 -17.41 -10.98
CA LEU A 105 -18.56 -17.98 -10.72
C LEU A 105 -18.61 -19.22 -9.83
N ILE A 106 -19.71 -19.38 -9.08
CA ILE A 106 -19.85 -20.40 -8.05
C ILE A 106 -21.10 -21.23 -8.29
N THR A 107 -21.10 -22.44 -7.73
CA THR A 107 -22.29 -23.30 -7.69
C THR A 107 -23.24 -22.88 -6.57
N ASP A 108 -24.49 -23.36 -6.61
CA ASP A 108 -25.46 -23.12 -5.53
C ASP A 108 -25.00 -23.72 -4.20
N GLU A 109 -24.24 -24.82 -4.22
CA GLU A 109 -23.68 -25.46 -3.03
C GLU A 109 -22.54 -24.65 -2.42
N GLU A 110 -21.65 -24.11 -3.28
CA GLU A 110 -20.60 -23.19 -2.85
C GLU A 110 -21.22 -21.91 -2.28
N GLN A 111 -22.28 -21.38 -2.92
CA GLN A 111 -22.99 -20.22 -2.40
C GLN A 111 -23.57 -20.47 -1.00
N LYS A 112 -24.24 -21.62 -0.78
CA LYS A 112 -24.75 -21.99 0.56
C LYS A 112 -23.63 -22.12 1.58
N SER A 113 -22.51 -22.72 1.19
CA SER A 113 -21.33 -22.87 2.06
C SER A 113 -20.75 -21.51 2.47
N ILE A 114 -20.69 -20.57 1.52
CA ILE A 114 -20.27 -19.19 1.78
C ILE A 114 -21.27 -18.50 2.70
N GLU A 115 -22.57 -18.65 2.49
CA GLU A 115 -23.61 -18.06 3.34
C GLU A 115 -23.46 -18.54 4.80
N VAL A 116 -23.38 -19.85 5.02
CA VAL A 116 -23.14 -20.44 6.36
C VAL A 116 -21.86 -19.92 6.98
N PHE A 117 -20.76 -19.86 6.20
CA PHE A 117 -19.49 -19.31 6.69
C PHE A 117 -19.62 -17.83 7.06
N THR A 118 -20.24 -17.00 6.22
CA THR A 118 -20.40 -15.57 6.47
C THR A 118 -21.30 -15.29 7.67
N ASP A 119 -22.33 -16.09 7.89
CA ASP A 119 -23.23 -15.96 9.04
C ASP A 119 -22.50 -16.33 10.34
N TYR A 120 -21.74 -17.42 10.33
CA TYR A 120 -20.87 -17.80 11.45
C TYR A 120 -19.80 -16.73 11.73
N PHE A 121 -19.16 -16.21 10.68
CA PHE A 121 -18.15 -15.17 10.80
C PHE A 121 -18.75 -13.87 11.34
N ALA A 122 -19.95 -13.50 10.88
CA ALA A 122 -20.69 -12.33 11.34
C ALA A 122 -21.00 -12.39 12.84
N ALA A 123 -21.31 -13.58 13.36
CA ALA A 123 -21.58 -13.77 14.79
C ALA A 123 -20.36 -13.48 15.69
N GLY A 124 -19.14 -13.51 15.13
CA GLY A 124 -17.90 -13.16 15.84
C GLY A 124 -17.49 -11.70 15.73
N LEU A 125 -18.18 -10.88 14.92
CA LEU A 125 -17.90 -9.46 14.74
C LEU A 125 -18.62 -8.61 15.79
N THR A 126 -18.04 -7.46 16.12
CA THR A 126 -18.74 -6.49 16.96
C THR A 126 -19.93 -5.86 16.22
N SER A 127 -20.88 -5.29 16.96
CA SER A 127 -22.01 -4.58 16.36
C SER A 127 -21.58 -3.40 15.48
N GLU A 128 -20.45 -2.76 15.79
CA GLU A 128 -19.90 -1.68 14.97
C GLU A 128 -19.29 -2.22 13.67
N GLU A 129 -18.49 -3.28 13.75
CA GLU A 129 -17.88 -3.92 12.58
C GLU A 129 -18.94 -4.43 11.60
N LEU A 130 -20.05 -4.97 12.10
CA LEU A 130 -21.18 -5.43 11.27
C LEU A 130 -21.87 -4.29 10.50
N LYS A 131 -21.90 -3.08 11.06
CA LYS A 131 -22.55 -1.92 10.42
C LYS A 131 -21.73 -1.36 9.25
N LEU A 132 -20.43 -1.63 9.20
CA LEU A 132 -19.52 -1.05 8.21
C LEU A 132 -19.88 -1.46 6.77
N ASP A 133 -19.76 -0.51 5.86
CA ASP A 133 -20.01 -0.75 4.44
C ASP A 133 -19.04 -1.80 3.86
N GLN A 134 -17.78 -1.82 4.31
CA GLN A 134 -16.84 -2.87 3.92
C GLN A 134 -17.34 -4.27 4.30
N THR A 135 -17.98 -4.44 5.47
CA THR A 135 -18.50 -5.75 5.91
C THR A 135 -19.64 -6.20 5.02
N LYS A 136 -20.61 -5.31 4.79
CA LYS A 136 -21.74 -5.55 3.88
C LYS A 136 -21.26 -5.90 2.46
N ASN A 137 -20.30 -5.13 1.95
CA ASN A 137 -19.74 -5.32 0.62
C ASN A 137 -18.99 -6.65 0.50
N ILE A 138 -18.10 -6.97 1.45
CA ILE A 138 -17.32 -8.22 1.44
C ILE A 138 -18.25 -9.44 1.48
N PHE A 139 -19.25 -9.46 2.36
CA PHE A 139 -20.18 -10.59 2.41
C PHE A 139 -21.02 -10.69 1.14
N SER A 140 -21.49 -9.56 0.59
CA SER A 140 -22.24 -9.54 -0.68
C SER A 140 -21.41 -10.05 -1.87
N TRP A 141 -20.14 -9.66 -1.95
CA TRP A 141 -19.22 -10.09 -3.01
C TRP A 141 -18.80 -11.55 -2.84
N ALA A 142 -18.58 -12.00 -1.60
CA ALA A 142 -18.24 -13.38 -1.30
C ALA A 142 -19.31 -14.35 -1.81
N LYS A 143 -20.60 -14.03 -1.64
CA LYS A 143 -21.74 -14.80 -2.18
C LYS A 143 -21.77 -14.90 -3.71
N LYS A 144 -20.86 -14.22 -4.42
CA LYS A 144 -20.66 -14.30 -5.87
C LYS A 144 -19.28 -14.89 -6.24
N GLY A 145 -18.54 -15.42 -5.26
CA GLY A 145 -17.18 -15.94 -5.42
C GLY A 145 -16.11 -14.86 -5.59
N ILE A 146 -16.38 -13.61 -5.20
CA ILE A 146 -15.51 -12.45 -5.38
C ILE A 146 -14.97 -11.99 -4.02
N GLY A 147 -13.65 -11.82 -3.92
CA GLY A 147 -12.99 -11.24 -2.75
C GLY A 147 -12.22 -9.95 -3.05
N VAL A 148 -11.95 -9.18 -2.00
CA VAL A 148 -11.04 -8.03 -2.03
C VAL A 148 -10.02 -8.18 -0.91
N HIS A 149 -8.74 -7.87 -1.16
CA HIS A 149 -7.69 -7.92 -0.15
C HIS A 149 -6.73 -6.73 -0.24
N HIS A 150 -6.77 -5.86 0.77
CA HIS A 150 -5.83 -4.76 0.88
C HIS A 150 -5.74 -4.21 2.31
N ALA A 151 -4.70 -3.41 2.58
CA ALA A 151 -4.44 -2.82 3.89
C ALA A 151 -5.54 -1.87 4.43
N GLY A 152 -6.50 -1.45 3.60
CA GLY A 152 -7.66 -0.66 4.03
C GLY A 152 -8.80 -1.47 4.67
N LEU A 153 -8.77 -2.81 4.59
CA LEU A 153 -9.77 -3.65 5.25
C LEU A 153 -9.41 -3.84 6.72
N ILE A 154 -10.43 -3.91 7.59
CA ILE A 154 -10.20 -4.32 8.99
C ILE A 154 -9.61 -5.73 9.04
N PRO A 155 -8.78 -6.05 10.06
CA PRO A 155 -8.12 -7.34 10.19
C PRO A 155 -9.06 -8.55 10.03
N ALA A 156 -10.22 -8.51 10.69
CA ALA A 156 -11.21 -9.59 10.62
C ALA A 156 -11.67 -9.86 9.17
N LEU A 157 -11.96 -8.83 8.37
CA LEU A 157 -12.41 -9.04 6.99
C LEU A 157 -11.29 -9.56 6.07
N LYS A 158 -10.03 -9.20 6.32
CA LYS A 158 -8.89 -9.81 5.59
C LYS A 158 -8.82 -11.30 5.86
N GLU A 159 -8.95 -11.69 7.13
CA GLU A 159 -8.96 -13.10 7.53
C GLU A 159 -10.15 -13.85 6.92
N CYS A 160 -11.34 -13.25 6.88
CA CYS A 160 -12.52 -13.82 6.23
C CYS A 160 -12.23 -14.16 4.75
N VAL A 161 -11.66 -13.20 3.99
CA VAL A 161 -11.31 -13.40 2.58
C VAL A 161 -10.23 -14.47 2.41
N GLU A 162 -9.20 -14.48 3.26
CA GLU A 162 -8.13 -15.49 3.23
C GLU A 162 -8.67 -16.90 3.48
N ARG A 163 -9.55 -17.07 4.48
CA ARG A 163 -10.18 -18.36 4.80
C ARG A 163 -11.07 -18.86 3.67
N LEU A 164 -11.94 -18.00 3.15
CA LEU A 164 -12.84 -18.36 2.03
C LEU A 164 -12.05 -18.69 0.75
N PHE A 165 -10.95 -17.98 0.47
CA PHE A 165 -10.11 -18.29 -0.69
C PHE A 165 -9.37 -19.62 -0.53
N ASN A 166 -8.79 -19.88 0.65
CA ASN A 166 -8.07 -21.13 0.91
C ASN A 166 -8.99 -22.36 0.91
N GLN A 167 -10.28 -22.19 1.21
CA GLN A 167 -11.32 -23.21 1.05
C GLN A 167 -11.79 -23.38 -0.40
N GLY A 168 -11.29 -22.59 -1.35
CA GLY A 168 -11.67 -22.65 -2.76
C GLY A 168 -13.04 -22.02 -3.08
N LEU A 169 -13.65 -21.32 -2.11
CA LEU A 169 -14.97 -20.71 -2.25
C LEU A 169 -14.92 -19.37 -2.99
N LEU A 170 -13.80 -18.63 -2.89
CA LEU A 170 -13.56 -17.45 -3.72
C LEU A 170 -12.81 -17.83 -4.99
N LYS A 171 -13.37 -17.48 -6.15
CA LYS A 171 -12.78 -17.77 -7.46
C LYS A 171 -11.89 -16.65 -7.96
N ILE A 172 -12.16 -15.41 -7.54
CA ILE A 172 -11.38 -14.24 -7.90
C ILE A 172 -11.17 -13.35 -6.67
N VAL A 173 -9.93 -12.91 -6.44
CA VAL A 173 -9.61 -11.93 -5.40
C VAL A 173 -8.91 -10.73 -6.01
N PHE A 174 -9.51 -9.54 -5.86
CA PHE A 174 -8.85 -8.29 -6.23
C PHE A 174 -7.96 -7.82 -5.09
N ALA A 175 -6.67 -7.71 -5.33
CA ALA A 175 -5.71 -7.47 -4.26
C ALA A 175 -4.72 -6.35 -4.57
N THR A 176 -4.28 -5.65 -3.52
CA THR A 176 -3.08 -4.82 -3.61
C THR A 176 -1.81 -5.66 -3.45
N GLU A 177 -0.67 -5.09 -3.83
CA GLU A 177 0.65 -5.74 -3.75
C GLU A 177 0.98 -6.35 -2.38
N THR A 178 0.48 -5.79 -1.29
CA THR A 178 0.74 -6.31 0.06
C THR A 178 0.38 -7.79 0.21
N LEU A 179 -0.59 -8.30 -0.56
CA LEU A 179 -0.93 -9.72 -0.57
C LEU A 179 0.22 -10.59 -1.11
N ALA A 180 0.99 -10.08 -2.06
CA ALA A 180 2.14 -10.79 -2.61
C ALA A 180 3.24 -10.99 -1.54
N LEU A 181 3.25 -10.17 -0.49
CA LEU A 181 4.23 -10.19 0.59
C LEU A 181 3.67 -10.90 1.83
N GLY A 182 4.08 -12.14 2.10
CA GLY A 182 3.97 -12.73 3.45
C GLY A 182 2.69 -13.46 3.84
N ILE A 183 1.71 -13.66 2.94
CA ILE A 183 0.51 -14.48 3.21
C ILE A 183 0.55 -15.77 2.38
N ASN A 184 0.16 -16.93 2.90
CA ASN A 184 0.09 -18.17 2.13
C ASN A 184 -1.27 -18.30 1.42
N MET A 185 -1.42 -17.61 0.28
CA MET A 185 -2.64 -17.63 -0.53
C MET A 185 -2.30 -17.86 -2.02
N PRO A 186 -1.92 -19.08 -2.43
CA PRO A 186 -1.57 -19.40 -3.82
C PRO A 186 -2.82 -19.58 -4.70
N ALA A 187 -2.76 -19.10 -5.94
CA ALA A 187 -3.83 -19.19 -6.93
C ALA A 187 -3.37 -20.01 -8.13
N ARG A 188 -4.29 -20.54 -8.95
CA ARG A 188 -3.90 -21.12 -10.25
C ARG A 188 -3.36 -20.03 -11.17
N THR A 189 -3.95 -18.85 -11.09
CA THR A 189 -3.63 -17.72 -11.97
C THR A 189 -3.40 -16.42 -11.21
N THR A 190 -2.50 -15.59 -11.73
CA THR A 190 -2.33 -14.19 -11.32
C THR A 190 -2.58 -13.27 -12.51
N VAL A 191 -3.26 -12.14 -12.27
CA VAL A 191 -3.50 -11.09 -13.26
C VAL A 191 -2.90 -9.80 -12.75
N ILE A 192 -2.10 -9.11 -13.56
CA ILE A 192 -1.48 -7.82 -13.20
C ILE A 192 -2.21 -6.71 -13.93
N SER A 193 -3.02 -5.90 -13.23
CA SER A 193 -3.93 -4.94 -13.88
C SER A 193 -3.23 -3.84 -14.68
N SER A 194 -2.01 -3.48 -14.27
CA SER A 194 -1.23 -2.42 -14.87
C SER A 194 0.25 -2.67 -14.63
N PHE A 195 1.10 -2.31 -15.58
CA PHE A 195 2.55 -2.40 -15.41
C PHE A 195 3.18 -1.11 -14.87
N ALA A 196 2.35 -0.13 -14.51
CA ALA A 196 2.75 1.12 -13.90
C ALA A 196 2.09 1.30 -12.52
N LYS A 197 2.87 1.80 -11.56
CA LYS A 197 2.45 2.18 -10.21
C LYS A 197 2.52 3.67 -10.01
N TYR A 198 1.56 4.20 -9.25
CA TYR A 198 1.64 5.55 -8.74
C TYR A 198 2.52 5.57 -7.48
N THR A 199 3.55 6.39 -7.47
CA THR A 199 4.46 6.60 -6.33
C THR A 199 3.88 7.62 -5.35
N SER A 200 4.36 7.62 -4.10
CA SER A 200 3.99 8.64 -3.09
C SER A 200 4.36 10.06 -3.55
N THR A 201 5.36 10.21 -4.42
CA THR A 201 5.77 11.50 -5.00
C THR A 201 4.89 11.97 -6.15
N GLY A 202 3.84 11.22 -6.51
CA GLY A 202 2.89 11.58 -7.54
C GLY A 202 3.27 11.16 -8.96
N GLN A 203 4.35 10.41 -9.12
CA GLN A 203 4.84 9.98 -10.43
C GLN A 203 4.43 8.53 -10.73
N HIS A 204 4.18 8.22 -12.00
CA HIS A 204 4.05 6.84 -12.44
C HIS A 204 5.43 6.23 -12.66
N ARG A 205 5.71 5.08 -12.02
CA ARG A 205 6.90 4.27 -12.29
C ARG A 205 6.49 2.87 -12.79
N PRO A 206 7.30 2.22 -13.64
CA PRO A 206 7.10 0.81 -13.96
C PRO A 206 7.23 -0.09 -12.72
N LEU A 207 6.63 -1.28 -12.80
CA LEU A 207 6.93 -2.36 -11.85
C LEU A 207 8.41 -2.76 -11.91
N THR A 208 8.98 -3.13 -10.77
CA THR A 208 10.33 -3.68 -10.72
C THR A 208 10.31 -5.19 -10.99
N ALA A 209 11.46 -5.80 -11.31
CA ALA A 209 11.54 -7.24 -11.55
C ALA A 209 11.19 -8.05 -10.29
N THR A 210 11.62 -7.58 -9.11
CA THR A 210 11.26 -8.19 -7.83
C THR A 210 9.76 -8.16 -7.59
N GLU A 211 9.11 -7.02 -7.83
CA GLU A 211 7.66 -6.88 -7.64
C GLU A 211 6.89 -7.82 -8.58
N TYR A 212 7.33 -7.92 -9.85
CA TYR A 212 6.77 -8.84 -10.81
C TYR A 212 6.91 -10.31 -10.35
N ILE A 213 8.10 -10.72 -9.92
CA ILE A 213 8.36 -12.09 -9.45
C ILE A 213 7.54 -12.41 -8.19
N GLN A 214 7.39 -11.47 -7.26
CA GLN A 214 6.58 -11.66 -6.06
C GLN A 214 5.10 -11.86 -6.39
N VAL A 215 4.57 -11.05 -7.31
CA VAL A 215 3.18 -11.15 -7.76
C VAL A 215 2.93 -12.45 -8.52
N THR A 216 3.76 -12.74 -9.53
CA THR A 216 3.58 -13.93 -10.38
C THR A 216 3.93 -15.23 -9.68
N GLY A 217 4.79 -15.19 -8.66
CA GLY A 217 5.09 -16.33 -7.79
C GLY A 217 3.92 -16.83 -6.96
N ARG A 218 2.78 -16.12 -6.98
CA ARG A 218 1.50 -16.60 -6.42
C ARG A 218 0.70 -17.50 -7.35
N ALA A 219 1.07 -17.57 -8.63
CA ALA A 219 0.46 -18.49 -9.58
C ALA A 219 1.06 -19.90 -9.46
N GLY A 220 0.19 -20.90 -9.56
CA GLY A 220 0.54 -22.31 -9.41
C GLY A 220 0.47 -22.77 -7.96
N ARG A 221 -0.54 -23.58 -7.65
CA ARG A 221 -0.71 -24.21 -6.33
C ARG A 221 0.09 -25.52 -6.28
N ARG A 222 1.05 -25.61 -5.35
CA ARG A 222 1.89 -26.80 -5.16
C ARG A 222 1.02 -28.04 -4.91
N GLY A 223 1.28 -29.10 -5.68
CA GLY A 223 0.57 -30.37 -5.55
C GLY A 223 -0.84 -30.38 -6.15
N ILE A 224 -1.31 -29.26 -6.73
CA ILE A 224 -2.65 -29.15 -7.33
C ILE A 224 -2.55 -28.74 -8.81
N ASP A 225 -1.76 -27.71 -9.12
CA ASP A 225 -1.60 -27.21 -10.49
C ASP A 225 -0.31 -27.73 -11.12
N GLU A 226 -0.41 -28.26 -12.35
CA GLU A 226 0.77 -28.60 -13.16
C GLU A 226 1.51 -27.35 -13.64
N ILE A 227 0.76 -26.29 -13.96
CA ILE A 227 1.27 -25.02 -14.50
C ILE A 227 0.53 -23.87 -13.81
N GLY A 228 1.28 -22.85 -13.39
CA GLY A 228 0.74 -21.56 -12.94
C GLY A 228 0.71 -20.54 -14.07
N TYR A 229 -0.34 -19.71 -14.12
CA TYR A 229 -0.49 -18.69 -15.16
C TYR A 229 -0.30 -17.27 -14.63
N ALA A 230 0.42 -16.45 -15.39
CA ALA A 230 0.56 -15.01 -15.15
C ALA A 230 0.06 -14.24 -16.38
N LEU A 231 -1.02 -13.48 -16.21
CA LEU A 231 -1.64 -12.69 -17.29
C LEU A 231 -1.40 -11.20 -17.08
N ILE A 232 -1.12 -10.54 -18.20
CA ILE A 232 -0.87 -9.12 -18.28
C ILE A 232 -1.81 -8.57 -19.35
N PRO A 233 -2.91 -7.91 -18.95
CA PRO A 233 -3.78 -7.22 -19.90
C PRO A 233 -2.97 -6.19 -20.69
N PHE A 234 -3.25 -6.08 -21.98
CA PHE A 234 -2.58 -5.11 -22.84
C PHE A 234 -2.94 -3.68 -22.43
N GLU A 235 -1.93 -2.83 -22.25
CA GLU A 235 -2.09 -1.39 -22.01
C GLU A 235 -1.40 -0.59 -23.12
N ILE A 236 -2.09 0.40 -23.67
CA ILE A 236 -1.56 1.26 -24.76
C ILE A 236 -0.28 1.98 -24.33
N TRP A 237 -0.20 2.38 -23.07
CA TRP A 237 0.90 3.19 -22.53
C TRP A 237 2.09 2.35 -22.05
N THR A 238 1.98 1.02 -22.06
CA THR A 238 3.02 0.10 -21.58
C THR A 238 3.59 -0.67 -22.77
N PRO A 239 4.77 -0.30 -23.30
CA PRO A 239 5.39 -1.02 -24.40
C PRO A 239 5.67 -2.49 -24.04
N LEU A 240 5.40 -3.41 -24.97
CA LEU A 240 5.69 -4.84 -24.77
C LEU A 240 7.18 -5.10 -24.46
N ALA A 241 8.09 -4.29 -25.01
CA ALA A 241 9.52 -4.37 -24.69
C ALA A 241 9.80 -4.21 -23.19
N GLN A 242 9.16 -3.24 -22.54
CA GLN A 242 9.30 -2.98 -21.11
C GLN A 242 8.71 -4.13 -20.27
N VAL A 243 7.55 -4.65 -20.67
CA VAL A 243 6.94 -5.82 -20.00
C VAL A 243 7.90 -7.00 -20.01
N VAL A 244 8.54 -7.27 -21.15
CA VAL A 244 9.46 -8.39 -21.31
C VAL A 244 10.75 -8.16 -20.55
N GLU A 245 11.27 -6.94 -20.55
CA GLU A 245 12.44 -6.56 -19.75
C GLU A 245 12.22 -6.85 -18.27
N ILE A 246 11.09 -6.42 -17.71
CA ILE A 246 10.73 -6.65 -16.31
C ILE A 246 10.51 -8.16 -16.06
N ALA A 247 9.72 -8.82 -16.90
CA ALA A 247 9.37 -10.23 -16.72
C ALA A 247 10.56 -11.20 -16.85
N THR A 248 11.64 -10.75 -17.48
CA THR A 248 12.86 -11.52 -17.67
C THR A 248 14.08 -10.85 -17.04
N GLY A 249 13.84 -9.84 -16.21
CA GLY A 249 14.84 -9.13 -15.44
C GLY A 249 15.29 -9.95 -14.24
N GLU A 250 16.48 -9.64 -13.73
CA GLU A 250 16.95 -10.18 -12.46
C GLU A 250 16.36 -9.36 -11.31
N PRO A 251 16.03 -9.98 -10.17
CA PRO A 251 15.62 -9.26 -8.96
C PRO A 251 16.63 -8.17 -8.58
N GLU A 252 16.13 -7.02 -8.16
CA GLU A 252 16.98 -5.94 -7.67
C GLU A 252 17.76 -6.38 -6.42
N PRO A 253 19.01 -5.91 -6.23
CA PRO A 253 19.79 -6.25 -5.04
C PRO A 253 19.14 -5.68 -3.78
N ILE A 254 19.30 -6.41 -2.66
CA ILE A 254 18.81 -5.97 -1.36
C ILE A 254 19.55 -4.68 -0.96
N THR A 255 18.78 -3.65 -0.64
CA THR A 255 19.29 -2.37 -0.12
C THR A 255 19.08 -2.29 1.40
N SER A 256 19.89 -1.49 2.08
CA SER A 256 19.69 -1.24 3.52
C SER A 256 18.61 -0.18 3.74
N ASN A 257 17.62 -0.49 4.58
CA ASN A 257 16.67 0.50 5.09
C ASN A 257 17.09 1.06 6.46
N PHE A 258 18.36 0.93 6.84
CA PHE A 258 18.88 1.50 8.07
C PHE A 258 18.79 3.03 8.01
N ARG A 259 18.17 3.62 9.04
CA ARG A 259 18.08 5.07 9.22
C ARG A 259 18.57 5.42 10.60
N PHE A 260 19.29 6.53 10.71
CA PHE A 260 19.62 7.08 12.01
C PHE A 260 18.35 7.63 12.67
N SER A 261 18.19 7.33 13.95
CA SER A 261 17.12 7.88 14.80
C SER A 261 17.69 8.22 16.18
N TYR A 262 17.06 9.15 16.89
CA TYR A 262 17.44 9.52 18.25
C TYR A 262 17.36 8.31 19.18
N ASN A 263 16.26 7.54 19.07
CA ASN A 263 16.06 6.31 19.82
C ASN A 263 17.22 5.32 19.63
N THR A 264 17.63 5.09 18.37
CA THR A 264 18.71 4.16 18.05
C THR A 264 20.02 4.59 18.70
N ILE A 265 20.36 5.88 18.62
CA ILE A 265 21.58 6.42 19.23
C ILE A 265 21.56 6.28 20.75
N LEU A 266 20.47 6.68 21.41
CA LEU A 266 20.35 6.56 22.86
C LEU A 266 20.42 5.10 23.34
N ASN A 267 19.78 4.16 22.62
CA ASN A 267 19.85 2.74 22.93
C ASN A 267 21.28 2.19 22.80
N LEU A 268 22.01 2.59 21.76
CA LEU A 268 23.39 2.13 21.56
C LEU A 268 24.35 2.74 22.60
N ILE A 269 24.17 4.02 22.96
CA ILE A 269 24.97 4.66 24.02
C ILE A 269 24.73 3.96 25.36
N GLN A 270 23.47 3.67 25.69
CA GLN A 270 23.15 2.96 26.93
C GLN A 270 23.79 1.57 26.99
N ASN A 271 23.65 0.77 25.93
CA ASN A 271 24.00 -0.65 25.96
C ASN A 271 25.47 -0.94 25.65
N HIS A 272 26.14 -0.06 24.90
CA HIS A 272 27.51 -0.27 24.44
C HIS A 272 28.48 0.84 24.89
N GLY A 273 27.97 1.94 25.44
CA GLY A 273 28.74 3.14 25.75
C GLY A 273 28.96 4.02 24.53
N TYR A 274 29.11 5.32 24.79
CA TYR A 274 29.29 6.35 23.76
C TYR A 274 30.45 6.04 22.79
N GLN A 275 31.61 5.65 23.32
CA GLN A 275 32.82 5.42 22.52
C GLN A 275 32.64 4.25 21.53
N ASN A 276 31.82 3.26 21.87
CA ASN A 276 31.59 2.08 21.03
C ASN A 276 30.39 2.22 20.09
N THR A 277 29.55 3.24 20.25
CA THR A 277 28.33 3.42 19.45
C THR A 277 28.65 3.59 17.96
N LEU A 278 29.59 4.48 17.62
CA LEU A 278 29.98 4.70 16.23
C LEU A 278 30.65 3.46 15.58
N PRO A 279 31.61 2.78 16.24
CA PRO A 279 32.10 1.47 15.77
C PRO A 279 31.00 0.45 15.53
N TYR A 280 29.97 0.40 16.39
CA TYR A 280 28.83 -0.51 16.22
C TYR A 280 27.98 -0.14 15.00
N LEU A 281 27.67 1.14 14.81
CA LEU A 281 26.94 1.65 13.64
C LEU A 281 27.66 1.33 12.31
N LYS A 282 29.00 1.36 12.31
CA LYS A 282 29.83 0.99 11.16
C LYS A 282 29.81 -0.51 10.82
N LYS A 283 29.14 -1.36 11.64
CA LYS A 283 28.85 -2.77 11.30
C LYS A 283 27.50 -2.94 10.58
N SER A 284 26.74 -1.88 10.35
CA SER A 284 25.45 -1.94 9.66
C SER A 284 25.59 -2.34 8.19
N PHE A 285 24.54 -2.96 7.64
CA PHE A 285 24.48 -3.27 6.21
C PHE A 285 24.53 -2.01 5.33
N ALA A 286 24.02 -0.87 5.82
CA ALA A 286 24.17 0.42 5.15
C ALA A 286 25.63 0.84 5.01
N TYR A 287 26.43 0.68 6.06
CA TYR A 287 27.87 0.98 6.00
C TYR A 287 28.61 0.04 5.05
N PHE A 288 28.29 -1.26 5.11
CA PHE A 288 28.84 -2.26 4.19
C PHE A 288 28.57 -1.90 2.71
N LEU A 289 27.32 -1.60 2.36
CA LEU A 289 26.94 -1.21 1.00
C LEU A 289 27.61 0.12 0.59
N ALA A 290 27.64 1.12 1.48
CA ALA A 290 28.31 2.39 1.19
C ALA A 290 29.80 2.19 0.87
N ARG A 291 30.48 1.30 1.61
CA ARG A 291 31.87 0.92 1.36
C ARG A 291 32.03 0.20 0.03
N GLN A 292 31.17 -0.77 -0.26
CA GLN A 292 31.21 -1.54 -1.52
C GLN A 292 31.00 -0.66 -2.75
N HIS A 293 30.11 0.35 -2.64
CA HIS A 293 29.81 1.29 -3.71
C HIS A 293 30.70 2.55 -3.71
N HIS A 294 31.76 2.58 -2.89
CA HIS A 294 32.69 3.72 -2.79
C HIS A 294 31.99 5.06 -2.50
N LEU A 295 30.91 5.03 -1.71
CA LEU A 295 30.19 6.21 -1.26
C LEU A 295 30.93 6.91 -0.11
N ASN A 296 30.54 8.16 0.18
CA ASN A 296 31.14 8.94 1.26
C ASN A 296 30.81 8.36 2.65
N LEU A 297 31.78 7.69 3.26
CA LEU A 297 31.65 7.09 4.59
C LEU A 297 31.61 8.11 5.73
N ALA A 298 32.09 9.33 5.52
CA ALA A 298 32.07 10.40 6.53
C ALA A 298 30.64 10.79 6.94
N TYR A 299 29.64 10.44 6.12
CA TYR A 299 28.22 10.60 6.45
C TYR A 299 27.85 9.91 7.78
N PHE A 300 28.40 8.74 8.09
CA PHE A 300 28.06 8.01 9.31
C PHE A 300 28.56 8.73 10.57
N ASP A 301 29.79 9.22 10.51
CA ASP A 301 30.40 10.03 11.56
C ASP A 301 29.62 11.34 11.73
N LEU A 302 29.34 12.04 10.63
CA LEU A 302 28.60 13.30 10.65
C LEU A 302 27.17 13.13 11.21
N ALA A 303 26.45 12.09 10.81
CA ALA A 303 25.10 11.81 11.31
C ALA A 303 25.12 11.44 12.80
N PHE A 304 26.07 10.61 13.23
CA PHE A 304 26.20 10.25 14.65
C PHE A 304 26.49 11.48 15.52
N TYR A 305 27.52 12.26 15.18
CA TYR A 305 27.88 13.45 15.96
C TYR A 305 26.81 14.55 15.88
N GLY A 306 26.13 14.69 14.74
CA GLY A 306 25.01 15.60 14.60
C GLY A 306 23.84 15.25 15.53
N ILE A 307 23.48 13.97 15.62
CA ILE A 307 22.44 13.51 16.52
C ILE A 307 22.84 13.70 17.98
N VAL A 308 24.07 13.36 18.35
CA VAL A 308 24.60 13.59 19.70
C VAL A 308 24.52 15.07 20.06
N ALA A 309 24.96 15.98 19.18
CA ALA A 309 24.92 17.42 19.44
C ALA A 309 23.50 17.93 19.66
N ILE A 310 22.52 17.41 18.91
CA ILE A 310 21.09 17.74 19.12
C ILE A 310 20.63 17.21 20.48
N LEU A 311 20.94 15.96 20.80
CA LEU A 311 20.56 15.36 22.09
C LEU A 311 21.18 16.10 23.28
N GLU A 312 22.42 16.58 23.16
CA GLU A 312 23.08 17.42 24.16
C GLU A 312 22.43 18.81 24.27
N GLU A 313 22.14 19.48 23.14
CA GLU A 313 21.49 20.81 23.14
C GLU A 313 20.11 20.76 23.81
N PHE A 314 19.36 19.68 23.61
CA PHE A 314 18.04 19.49 24.22
C PHE A 314 18.07 18.80 25.60
N GLY A 315 19.26 18.49 26.13
CA GLY A 315 19.43 17.93 27.47
C GLY A 315 19.04 16.46 27.63
N TYR A 316 19.01 15.68 26.53
CA TYR A 316 18.84 14.22 26.55
C TYR A 316 20.16 13.48 26.81
N LEU A 317 21.29 14.13 26.53
CA LEU A 317 22.63 13.64 26.83
C LEU A 317 23.40 14.69 27.63
N GLU A 318 24.15 14.23 28.63
CA GLU A 318 25.10 15.06 29.36
C GLU A 318 26.35 14.22 29.63
N ASN A 319 27.53 14.80 29.43
CA ASN A 319 28.81 14.10 29.62
C ASN A 319 28.85 12.73 28.93
N LYS A 320 28.32 12.65 27.69
CA LYS A 320 28.22 11.43 26.87
C LYS A 320 27.39 10.29 27.48
N SER A 321 26.54 10.61 28.46
CA SER A 321 25.66 9.67 29.16
C SER A 321 24.22 10.15 29.07
N LEU A 322 23.27 9.23 29.22
CA LEU A 322 21.85 9.56 29.21
C LEU A 322 21.47 10.34 30.47
N THR A 323 20.75 11.45 30.29
CA THR A 323 20.02 12.12 31.37
C THR A 323 18.71 11.38 31.65
N GLU A 324 17.98 11.72 32.71
CA GLU A 324 16.63 11.19 32.96
C GLU A 324 15.70 11.41 31.76
N LYS A 325 15.74 12.61 31.19
CA LYS A 325 15.07 12.98 29.95
C LYS A 325 15.49 12.08 28.76
N GLY A 326 16.78 11.75 28.68
CA GLY A 326 17.35 10.74 27.77
C GLY A 326 16.71 9.36 27.91
N PHE A 327 16.53 8.86 29.13
CA PHE A 327 15.85 7.59 29.39
C PHE A 327 14.39 7.59 28.93
N SER A 328 13.69 8.72 29.03
CA SER A 328 12.31 8.88 28.55
C SER A 328 12.23 8.79 27.02
N LEU A 329 13.05 9.55 26.27
CA LEU A 329 13.02 9.52 24.79
C LEU A 329 13.39 8.14 24.23
N ARG A 330 14.30 7.41 24.90
CA ARG A 330 14.73 6.06 24.50
C ARG A 330 13.58 5.05 24.44
N GLN A 331 12.45 5.32 25.09
CA GLN A 331 11.27 4.44 25.06
C GLN A 331 10.31 4.76 23.91
N LEU A 332 10.52 5.87 23.21
CA LEU A 332 9.66 6.29 22.11
C LEU A 332 10.21 5.76 20.78
N HIS A 333 9.31 5.24 19.95
CA HIS A 333 9.63 4.73 18.62
C HIS A 333 8.80 5.45 17.57
N GLY A 334 9.44 6.09 16.59
CA GLY A 334 8.74 6.62 15.42
C GLY A 334 9.42 7.86 14.82
N ASN A 335 8.81 8.39 13.76
CA ASN A 335 9.37 9.52 13.00
C ASN A 335 9.30 10.87 13.74
N ASN A 336 8.61 10.93 14.88
CA ASN A 336 8.38 12.14 15.67
C ASN A 336 8.79 11.95 17.14
N GLU A 337 9.72 11.04 17.44
CA GLU A 337 10.14 10.67 18.80
C GLU A 337 10.68 11.85 19.62
N LEU A 338 11.55 12.70 19.05
CA LEU A 338 12.04 13.90 19.73
C LEU A 338 10.94 14.95 19.93
N LEU A 339 10.07 15.14 18.92
CA LEU A 339 8.94 16.08 19.04
C LEU A 339 7.96 15.65 20.13
N LEU A 340 7.62 14.36 20.18
CA LEU A 340 6.75 13.81 21.22
C LEU A 340 7.37 13.97 22.61
N ALA A 341 8.66 13.68 22.76
CA ALA A 341 9.35 13.87 24.03
C ALA A 341 9.34 15.34 24.47
N GLU A 342 9.65 16.28 23.58
CA GLU A 342 9.62 17.72 23.90
C GLU A 342 8.21 18.24 24.23
N ILE A 343 7.16 17.68 23.63
CA ILE A 343 5.77 18.01 23.97
C ILE A 343 5.42 17.59 25.39
N VAL A 344 5.86 16.39 25.80
CA VAL A 344 5.68 15.88 27.16
C VAL A 344 6.46 16.73 28.16
N GLU A 345 7.72 17.02 27.86
CA GLU A 345 8.62 17.78 28.73
C GLU A 345 8.20 19.25 28.90
N ALA A 346 7.53 19.82 27.90
CA ALA A 346 6.92 21.14 28.00
C ALA A 346 5.61 21.17 28.81
N GLY A 347 5.14 20.03 29.34
CA GLY A 347 3.90 19.92 30.11
C GLY A 347 2.63 20.19 29.28
N LEU A 348 2.71 20.10 27.94
CA LEU A 348 1.58 20.45 27.08
C LEU A 348 0.39 19.47 27.19
N LEU A 349 0.63 18.30 27.77
CA LEU A 349 -0.37 17.25 27.94
C LEU A 349 -1.03 17.28 29.33
N ASP A 350 -0.48 18.03 30.29
CA ASP A 350 -0.82 17.94 31.72
C ASP A 350 -2.27 18.35 32.01
N GLU A 351 -2.77 19.36 31.29
CA GLU A 351 -4.12 19.90 31.45
C GLU A 351 -5.15 19.31 30.46
N LEU A 352 -4.75 18.32 29.66
CA LEU A 352 -5.59 17.76 28.60
C LEU A 352 -6.35 16.53 29.07
N SER A 353 -7.58 16.38 28.60
CA SER A 353 -8.35 15.14 28.79
C SER A 353 -7.71 13.97 28.03
N PRO A 354 -7.95 12.70 28.43
CA PRO A 354 -7.44 11.54 27.72
C PRO A 354 -7.77 11.54 26.22
N GLY A 355 -8.96 12.02 25.84
CA GLY A 355 -9.37 12.17 24.45
C GLY A 355 -8.58 13.23 23.68
N GLU A 356 -8.26 14.35 24.32
CA GLU A 356 -7.43 15.40 23.73
C GLU A 356 -5.98 14.96 23.56
N ILE A 357 -5.42 14.22 24.54
CA ILE A 357 -4.10 13.59 24.43
C ILE A 357 -4.08 12.62 23.25
N GLY A 358 -5.08 11.74 23.14
CA GLY A 358 -5.22 10.80 22.03
C GLY A 358 -5.25 11.50 20.67
N ALA A 359 -5.94 12.64 20.57
CA ALA A 359 -5.99 13.45 19.35
C ALA A 359 -4.61 14.02 18.97
N ILE A 360 -3.85 14.56 19.93
CA ILE A 360 -2.48 15.07 19.69
C ILE A 360 -1.53 13.94 19.29
N VAL A 361 -1.53 12.84 20.05
CA VAL A 361 -0.67 11.68 19.76
C VAL A 361 -0.97 11.12 18.37
N SER A 362 -2.25 11.06 17.97
CA SER A 362 -2.62 10.64 16.62
C SER A 362 -1.99 11.51 15.54
N ALA A 363 -1.87 12.82 15.79
CA ALA A 363 -1.23 13.72 14.85
C ALA A 363 0.27 13.46 14.70
N LEU A 364 0.92 12.90 15.71
CA LEU A 364 2.35 12.59 15.68
C LEU A 364 2.66 11.20 15.09
N VAL A 365 1.67 10.31 15.07
CA VAL A 365 1.83 8.93 14.56
C VAL A 365 1.29 8.77 13.12
N TYR A 366 0.34 9.62 12.70
CA TYR A 366 -0.34 9.48 11.42
C TYR A 366 0.49 9.93 10.21
N ASP A 367 0.95 8.96 9.42
CA ASP A 367 1.84 9.14 8.26
C ASP A 367 1.11 8.98 6.91
N SER A 368 0.00 9.72 6.71
CA SER A 368 -0.77 9.62 5.47
C SER A 368 -0.69 10.89 4.62
N ASP A 369 -0.02 10.74 3.46
CA ASP A 369 0.11 11.74 2.39
C ASP A 369 -1.21 12.04 1.65
N LYS A 370 -2.24 11.21 1.86
CA LYS A 370 -3.45 11.26 1.03
C LYS A 370 -4.40 12.34 1.53
N ARG A 371 -4.74 13.28 0.64
CA ARG A 371 -5.74 14.35 0.82
C ARG A 371 -7.19 13.87 0.73
N ASP A 372 -7.43 12.57 0.95
CA ASP A 372 -8.74 11.96 0.80
C ASP A 372 -9.36 11.72 2.19
N GLY A 373 -10.40 12.47 2.53
CA GLY A 373 -11.18 12.30 3.76
C GLY A 373 -11.76 13.61 4.28
N LEU A 374 -12.91 13.55 4.94
CA LEU A 374 -13.46 14.68 5.68
C LEU A 374 -12.56 14.92 6.90
N GLU A 375 -11.94 16.09 6.99
CA GLU A 375 -11.20 16.50 8.18
C GLU A 375 -12.21 16.85 9.27
N GLN A 376 -12.43 15.92 10.20
CA GLN A 376 -13.20 16.22 11.40
C GLN A 376 -12.36 17.15 12.26
N GLN A 377 -12.90 18.33 12.58
CA GLN A 377 -12.16 19.30 13.36
C GLN A 377 -12.14 18.90 14.84
N PRO A 378 -10.96 18.89 15.48
CA PRO A 378 -10.88 18.68 16.92
C PRO A 378 -11.51 19.86 17.69
N PRO A 379 -11.76 19.70 19.01
CA PRO A 379 -12.20 20.78 19.90
C PRO A 379 -11.39 22.07 19.79
N ALA A 380 -12.02 23.21 20.06
CA ALA A 380 -11.42 24.54 19.87
C ALA A 380 -10.08 24.75 20.58
N ARG A 381 -9.91 24.16 21.77
CA ARG A 381 -8.67 24.22 22.55
C ARG A 381 -7.49 23.56 21.83
N LEU A 382 -7.73 22.40 21.20
CA LEU A 382 -6.75 21.73 20.34
C LEU A 382 -6.49 22.48 19.04
N ARG A 383 -7.47 23.25 18.52
CA ARG A 383 -7.32 23.98 17.25
C ARG A 383 -6.32 25.12 17.29
N HIS A 384 -6.07 25.73 18.46
CA HIS A 384 -5.28 26.96 18.52
C HIS A 384 -4.05 26.90 19.45
N ARG A 385 -4.21 26.70 20.76
CA ARG A 385 -3.09 26.84 21.70
C ARG A 385 -2.07 25.70 21.59
N ALA A 386 -2.52 24.45 21.74
CA ALA A 386 -1.65 23.28 21.66
C ALA A 386 -0.96 23.17 20.30
N ARG A 387 -1.70 23.45 19.21
CA ARG A 387 -1.17 23.43 17.85
C ARG A 387 -0.05 24.45 17.63
N ILE A 388 -0.24 25.71 18.04
CA ILE A 388 0.78 26.75 17.90
C ILE A 388 2.07 26.35 18.63
N GLU A 389 1.92 25.79 19.83
CA GLU A 389 3.05 25.43 20.68
C GLU A 389 3.79 24.19 20.16
N ILE A 390 3.07 23.17 19.70
CA ILE A 390 3.64 22.02 18.98
C ILE A 390 4.37 22.50 17.72
N GLU A 391 3.80 23.40 16.93
CA GLU A 391 4.46 23.98 15.77
C GLU A 391 5.72 24.78 16.15
N ARG A 392 5.73 25.47 17.30
CA ARG A 392 6.89 26.19 17.83
C ARG A 392 8.03 25.22 18.17
N ILE A 393 7.73 24.15 18.90
CA ILE A 393 8.70 23.09 19.26
C ILE A 393 9.22 22.41 17.99
N PHE A 394 8.33 22.04 17.08
CA PHE A 394 8.71 21.44 15.80
C PHE A 394 9.65 22.33 14.98
N ARG A 395 9.38 23.64 14.88
CA ARG A 395 10.29 24.59 14.22
C ARG A 395 11.61 24.74 14.97
N ALA A 396 11.62 24.58 16.30
CA ALA A 396 12.86 24.57 17.06
C ALA A 396 13.72 23.35 16.70
N ILE A 397 13.14 22.16 16.68
CA ILE A 397 13.79 20.90 16.28
C ILE A 397 14.28 20.98 14.84
N GLN A 398 13.42 21.32 13.88
CA GLN A 398 13.77 21.40 12.46
C GLN A 398 14.95 22.33 12.18
N ARG A 399 15.06 23.45 12.91
CA ARG A 399 16.19 24.38 12.74
C ARG A 399 17.54 23.73 13.02
N ARG A 400 17.59 22.77 13.95
CA ARG A 400 18.81 22.02 14.29
C ARG A 400 19.01 20.84 13.35
N GLU A 401 17.93 20.12 13.03
CA GLU A 401 17.97 18.96 12.14
C GLU A 401 18.44 19.31 10.72
N ARG A 402 18.12 20.51 10.21
CA ARG A 402 18.51 20.99 8.87
C ARG A 402 20.00 20.85 8.56
N ARG A 403 20.86 20.78 9.57
CA ARG A 403 22.30 20.65 9.40
C ARG A 403 22.75 19.18 9.30
N ILE A 404 22.29 18.32 10.21
CA ILE A 404 22.92 17.00 10.46
C ILE A 404 22.02 15.99 11.21
N GLY A 405 20.73 16.30 11.45
CA GLY A 405 19.83 15.44 12.23
C GLY A 405 18.95 14.52 11.37
N PRO A 406 18.29 13.51 11.97
CA PRO A 406 17.17 12.82 11.34
C PRO A 406 16.07 13.84 11.04
N ILE A 407 15.23 13.56 10.04
CA ILE A 407 14.15 14.49 9.67
C ILE A 407 12.91 14.13 10.50
N THR A 408 12.55 15.01 11.44
CA THR A 408 11.25 14.93 12.10
C THR A 408 10.14 15.24 11.08
N ALA A 409 9.18 14.31 10.93
CA ALA A 409 8.12 14.43 9.93
C ALA A 409 7.17 15.61 10.22
N GLY A 410 6.93 15.88 11.50
CA GLY A 410 6.01 16.89 12.00
C GLY A 410 4.61 16.35 12.26
N PRO A 411 3.74 17.18 12.85
CA PRO A 411 2.38 16.79 13.20
C PRO A 411 1.43 16.83 11.99
N ASN A 412 0.56 15.83 11.89
CA ASN A 412 -0.52 15.70 10.92
C ASN A 412 -1.89 15.58 11.62
N PHE A 413 -2.56 16.72 11.83
CA PHE A 413 -3.79 16.78 12.63
C PHE A 413 -5.05 16.20 11.96
N ARG A 414 -4.96 15.62 10.76
CA ARG A 414 -6.14 15.16 10.00
C ARG A 414 -6.97 14.11 10.73
N SER A 415 -6.32 13.18 11.43
CA SER A 415 -7.01 12.15 12.22
C SER A 415 -7.45 12.63 13.60
N ALA A 416 -6.98 13.80 14.05
CA ALA A 416 -7.10 14.23 15.44
C ALA A 416 -8.57 14.39 15.87
N GLY A 417 -9.43 14.97 15.03
CA GLY A 417 -10.85 15.10 15.36
C GLY A 417 -11.58 13.76 15.39
N SER A 418 -11.26 12.84 14.48
CA SER A 418 -11.85 11.49 14.49
C SER A 418 -11.45 10.71 15.75
N ILE A 419 -10.17 10.76 16.14
CA ILE A 419 -9.71 10.11 17.38
C ILE A 419 -10.32 10.74 18.62
N TYR A 420 -10.47 12.07 18.63
CA TYR A 420 -11.18 12.74 19.72
C TYR A 420 -12.62 12.24 19.83
N LEU A 421 -13.40 12.26 18.74
CA LEU A 421 -14.79 11.80 18.75
C LEU A 421 -14.92 10.33 19.13
N TRP A 422 -14.02 9.49 18.62
CA TRP A 422 -13.93 8.08 18.99
C TRP A 422 -13.71 7.90 20.50
N SER A 423 -12.80 8.69 21.10
CA SER A 423 -12.58 8.67 22.55
C SER A 423 -13.79 9.12 23.39
N GLN A 424 -14.74 9.84 22.77
CA GLN A 424 -16.01 10.23 23.41
C GLN A 424 -17.11 9.18 23.23
N GLY A 425 -16.81 8.01 22.64
CA GLY A 425 -17.76 6.94 22.43
C GLY A 425 -18.63 7.10 21.19
N LEU A 426 -18.21 7.91 20.21
CA LEU A 426 -18.87 7.93 18.90
C LEU A 426 -18.60 6.60 18.18
N ASP A 427 -19.64 5.98 17.61
CA ASP A 427 -19.53 4.74 16.82
C ASP A 427 -18.51 4.89 15.67
N PHE A 428 -17.90 3.77 15.26
CA PHE A 428 -16.83 3.73 14.26
C PHE A 428 -17.32 4.02 12.83
N GLY A 429 -18.62 3.84 12.58
CA GLY A 429 -19.26 3.79 11.27
C GLY A 429 -19.81 5.10 10.71
#